data_AF-A0A821ZZ02-F1
#
_entry.id   AF-A0A821ZZ02-F1
#
_cell.length_a   1.000
_cell.length_b   1.000
_cell.length_c   1.000
_cell.angle_alpha   90.00
_cell.angle_beta   90.00
_cell.angle_gamma   90.00
#
_symmetry.space_group_name_H-M   'P 1'
#
loop_
_entity.id
_entity.type
_entity.pdbx_description
1 polymer ?
#
loop_
_entity_poly.entity_id
_entity_poly.type
_entity_poly.pdbx_seq_one_letter_code
_entity_poly.pdbx_strand_id
1 'polypeptide(L)'
;QTRSFECVTNLSQWFNQMLILYNSNQDNHRMLQELITHIIDNCAPLIDGNNSDKPITISAGSLLYSIIPLTRQHLAFNEMNSIKHLIHRILTWNVISDSKTNIQLYKLAIKIVLLLILTEQQSAEHFFRTIFQPLNTILNETVHFFNHQQEQYLIRRSFLEYTILLTELIESIRTENNKIRQNFFSSIQYLIINLNRFLPRIVNRDTECETVLISLLLTCFEILRTQMGTELINTILQTTFSVFNIENIRNVLREPKPTAHTAISRFLEFLSLLVNEPGNSKLAQQFLPTIIELCTTALYPAIRENFTLDIRENYYKLVHNLLINNWRYFFKGNVLTTLNGDIETTANEHNFIQLMESIAWSFSQSDIEQFRANISSCNELQSKCGLYTKPIFHQHMSQALLSLLLTVLLVRSHELCRDDIISTLFYILTNDKTNNFVYFIHNYLEQSNIKTVLNDKHKHILLENYGRNETDLPSFAQNLNNLIHDYRHYTTTNST
;
A
#
# COMPACT_ATOMS: atom_id res chain seq x y z
N GLN A 1 -31.50 5.75 17.49
CA GLN A 1 -30.52 5.04 16.63
C GLN A 1 -29.12 5.62 16.78
N THR A 2 -28.91 6.93 16.63
CA THR A 2 -27.66 7.62 17.01
C THR A 2 -27.37 7.55 18.52
N ARG A 3 -28.39 7.76 19.36
CA ARG A 3 -28.27 7.71 20.83
C ARG A 3 -27.84 6.35 21.41
N SER A 4 -28.18 5.23 20.77
CA SER A 4 -27.79 3.89 21.25
C SER A 4 -26.32 3.59 20.94
N PHE A 5 -25.82 4.06 19.79
CA PHE A 5 -24.42 3.94 19.42
C PHE A 5 -23.53 4.86 20.29
N GLU A 6 -23.97 6.10 20.53
CA GLU A 6 -23.33 7.03 21.49
C GLU A 6 -23.29 6.46 22.91
N CYS A 7 -24.36 5.79 23.38
CA CYS A 7 -24.34 5.13 24.68
C CYS A 7 -23.30 4.01 24.75
N VAL A 8 -23.13 3.20 23.69
CA VAL A 8 -22.15 2.09 23.69
C VAL A 8 -20.72 2.62 23.61
N THR A 9 -20.46 3.69 22.85
CA THR A 9 -19.15 4.35 22.83
C THR A 9 -18.85 5.08 24.15
N ASN A 10 -19.86 5.68 24.78
CA ASN A 10 -19.70 6.31 26.09
C ASN A 10 -19.51 5.27 27.20
N LEU A 11 -20.16 4.10 27.10
CA LEU A 11 -19.94 2.97 28.00
C LEU A 11 -18.52 2.42 27.82
N SER A 12 -18.02 2.24 26.59
CA SER A 12 -16.65 1.75 26.38
C SER A 12 -15.59 2.74 26.86
N GLN A 13 -15.82 4.04 26.70
CA GLN A 13 -14.97 5.09 27.26
C GLN A 13 -15.03 5.14 28.80
N TRP A 14 -16.21 4.97 29.38
CA TRP A 14 -16.40 4.89 30.83
C TRP A 14 -15.70 3.65 31.43
N PHE A 15 -15.78 2.48 30.77
CA PHE A 15 -15.05 1.28 31.17
C PHE A 15 -13.53 1.47 31.11
N ASN A 16 -13.01 2.13 30.07
CA ASN A 16 -11.59 2.46 29.97
C ASN A 16 -11.11 3.40 31.09
N GLN A 17 -11.93 4.41 31.46
CA GLN A 17 -11.62 5.31 32.58
C GLN A 17 -11.70 4.61 33.93
N MET A 18 -12.67 3.72 34.13
CA MET A 18 -12.79 2.90 35.33
C MET A 18 -11.59 1.95 35.50
N LEU A 19 -11.02 1.43 34.41
CA LEU A 19 -9.82 0.59 34.48
C LEU A 19 -8.57 1.32 34.94
N ILE A 20 -8.38 2.56 34.47
CA ILE A 20 -7.23 3.41 34.88
C ILE A 20 -7.29 3.65 36.40
N LEU A 21 -8.50 3.80 36.95
CA LEU A 21 -8.75 3.95 38.38
C LEU A 21 -8.68 2.63 39.18
N TYR A 22 -8.74 1.48 38.50
CA TYR A 22 -8.79 0.15 39.15
C TYR A 22 -7.43 -0.54 39.27
N ASN A 23 -6.47 -0.27 38.36
CA ASN A 23 -5.10 -0.79 38.46
C ASN A 23 -4.35 -0.35 39.74
N SER A 24 -4.93 0.54 40.56
CA SER A 24 -4.39 0.99 41.84
C SER A 24 -4.88 0.23 43.08
N ASN A 25 -5.95 -0.59 43.04
CA ASN A 25 -6.53 -1.24 44.24
C ASN A 25 -6.90 -2.73 44.02
N GLN A 26 -6.33 -3.65 44.81
CA GLN A 26 -6.49 -5.12 44.68
C GLN A 26 -7.85 -5.69 45.13
N ASP A 27 -8.57 -5.05 46.06
CA ASP A 27 -9.85 -5.59 46.60
C ASP A 27 -11.03 -5.54 45.59
N ASN A 28 -10.80 -4.87 44.47
CA ASN A 28 -11.78 -4.52 43.48
C ASN A 28 -11.88 -5.54 42.32
N HIS A 29 -11.00 -6.56 42.30
CA HIS A 29 -10.96 -7.58 41.25
C HIS A 29 -12.22 -8.45 41.16
N ARG A 30 -12.83 -8.83 42.29
CA ARG A 30 -14.05 -9.68 42.30
C ARG A 30 -15.27 -8.96 41.72
N MET A 31 -15.49 -7.70 42.10
CA MET A 31 -16.59 -6.89 41.57
C MET A 31 -16.47 -6.68 40.06
N LEU A 32 -15.24 -6.50 39.57
CA LEU A 32 -14.98 -6.36 38.13
C LEU A 32 -15.27 -7.68 37.39
N GLN A 33 -14.86 -8.82 37.96
CA GLN A 33 -15.18 -10.14 37.42
C GLN A 33 -16.70 -10.40 37.37
N GLU A 34 -17.45 -10.06 38.43
CA GLU A 34 -18.92 -10.19 38.46
C GLU A 34 -19.61 -9.30 37.41
N LEU A 35 -19.16 -8.04 37.27
CA LEU A 35 -19.65 -7.11 36.26
C LEU A 35 -19.40 -7.62 34.83
N ILE A 36 -18.18 -8.10 34.57
CA ILE A 36 -17.80 -8.68 33.28
C ILE A 36 -18.65 -9.93 32.99
N THR A 37 -18.84 -10.80 33.99
CA THR A 37 -19.66 -12.02 33.86
C THR A 37 -21.10 -11.67 33.53
N HIS A 38 -21.69 -10.71 34.25
CA HIS A 38 -23.04 -10.23 33.98
C HIS A 38 -23.20 -9.60 32.59
N ILE A 39 -22.20 -8.88 32.11
CA ILE A 39 -22.24 -8.30 30.77
C ILE A 39 -22.15 -9.40 29.71
N ILE A 40 -21.28 -10.39 29.91
CA ILE A 40 -21.14 -11.54 29.00
C ILE A 40 -22.43 -12.35 28.95
N ASP A 41 -23.01 -12.67 30.10
CA ASP A 41 -24.24 -13.47 30.20
C ASP A 41 -25.48 -12.75 29.64
N ASN A 42 -25.49 -11.42 29.62
CA ASN A 42 -26.58 -10.65 29.01
C ASN A 42 -26.37 -10.40 27.51
N CYS A 43 -25.12 -10.24 27.06
CA CYS A 43 -24.83 -9.94 25.65
C CYS A 43 -24.68 -11.20 24.77
N ALA A 44 -24.17 -12.32 25.30
CA ALA A 44 -24.09 -13.59 24.57
C ALA A 44 -25.45 -14.09 24.04
N PRO A 45 -26.55 -14.14 24.84
CA PRO A 45 -27.85 -14.58 24.36
C PRO A 45 -28.48 -13.61 23.33
N LEU A 46 -28.08 -12.34 23.32
CA LEU A 46 -28.53 -11.36 22.32
C LEU A 46 -27.88 -11.60 20.96
N ILE A 47 -26.66 -12.14 20.93
CA ILE A 47 -26.00 -12.62 19.70
C ILE A 47 -26.63 -13.94 19.22
N ASP A 48 -27.15 -14.74 20.16
CA ASP A 48 -27.84 -16.01 19.92
C ASP A 48 -29.31 -15.87 19.45
N GLY A 49 -29.95 -14.72 19.61
CA GLY A 49 -31.37 -14.58 19.29
C GLY A 49 -31.66 -14.54 17.78
N ASN A 50 -32.74 -15.20 17.32
CA ASN A 50 -33.45 -14.90 16.07
C ASN A 50 -34.12 -13.50 16.12
N ASN A 51 -33.42 -12.50 16.65
CA ASN A 51 -33.99 -11.20 16.96
C ASN A 51 -34.00 -10.34 15.69
N SER A 52 -35.18 -9.82 15.36
CA SER A 52 -35.44 -8.93 14.23
C SER A 52 -34.68 -7.60 14.29
N ASP A 53 -34.16 -7.23 15.47
CA ASP A 53 -33.55 -5.92 15.73
C ASP A 53 -32.02 -5.93 15.60
N LYS A 54 -31.60 -5.91 14.32
CA LYS A 54 -30.23 -5.83 13.81
C LYS A 54 -29.27 -4.84 14.51
N PRO A 55 -29.67 -3.62 14.93
CA PRO A 55 -28.72 -2.69 15.56
C PRO A 55 -28.38 -3.07 17.02
N ILE A 56 -29.27 -3.77 17.72
CA ILE A 56 -29.07 -4.16 19.12
C ILE A 56 -28.07 -5.30 19.21
N THR A 57 -28.14 -6.26 18.28
CA THR A 57 -27.20 -7.38 18.21
C THR A 57 -25.79 -6.92 17.85
N ILE A 58 -25.64 -5.99 16.90
CA ILE A 58 -24.34 -5.38 16.56
C ILE A 58 -23.78 -4.59 17.74
N SER A 59 -24.63 -3.86 18.46
CA SER A 59 -24.25 -3.06 19.63
C SER A 59 -23.78 -3.95 20.79
N ALA A 60 -24.54 -5.00 21.13
CA ALA A 60 -24.16 -6.00 22.14
C ALA A 60 -22.83 -6.69 21.77
N GLY A 61 -22.64 -6.98 20.49
CA GLY A 61 -21.37 -7.43 19.95
C GLY A 61 -20.23 -6.44 20.19
N SER A 62 -20.38 -5.19 19.75
CA SER A 62 -19.33 -4.17 19.90
C SER A 62 -18.93 -3.93 21.35
N LEU A 63 -19.91 -4.02 22.26
CA LEU A 63 -19.70 -3.91 23.70
C LEU A 63 -18.86 -5.09 24.22
N LEU A 64 -19.21 -6.33 23.86
CA LEU A 64 -18.39 -7.51 24.18
C LEU A 64 -16.97 -7.38 23.62
N TYR A 65 -16.82 -6.99 22.35
CA TYR A 65 -15.51 -6.78 21.74
C TYR A 65 -14.67 -5.75 22.50
N SER A 66 -15.28 -4.66 22.98
CA SER A 66 -14.58 -3.62 23.75
C SER A 66 -14.16 -4.07 25.15
N ILE A 67 -14.87 -5.03 25.75
CA ILE A 67 -14.58 -5.53 27.10
C ILE A 67 -13.45 -6.57 27.09
N ILE A 68 -13.26 -7.32 26.00
CA ILE A 68 -12.32 -8.43 25.99
C ILE A 68 -10.85 -8.02 26.18
N PRO A 69 -10.32 -6.92 25.60
CA PRO A 69 -8.97 -6.45 25.92
C PRO A 69 -8.75 -6.23 27.42
N LEU A 70 -9.80 -5.84 28.16
CA LEU A 70 -9.80 -5.54 29.60
C LEU A 70 -9.74 -6.79 30.48
N THR A 71 -10.19 -7.93 29.93
CA THR A 71 -10.38 -9.19 30.67
C THR A 71 -9.20 -10.15 30.59
N ARG A 72 -8.25 -9.90 29.68
CA ARG A 72 -7.09 -10.76 29.37
C ARG A 72 -6.15 -11.04 30.52
N GLN A 73 -6.15 -10.18 31.54
CA GLN A 73 -5.24 -10.30 32.67
C GLN A 73 -5.83 -11.08 33.85
N HIS A 74 -7.14 -11.36 33.87
CA HIS A 74 -7.81 -11.71 35.13
C HIS A 74 -8.89 -12.79 35.11
N LEU A 75 -9.22 -13.44 33.98
CA LEU A 75 -10.34 -14.40 33.94
C LEU A 75 -10.02 -15.73 33.25
N ALA A 76 -10.36 -16.83 33.93
CA ALA A 76 -10.39 -18.18 33.41
C ALA A 76 -11.62 -18.34 32.49
N PHE A 77 -11.51 -17.80 31.27
CA PHE A 77 -12.58 -17.79 30.29
C PHE A 77 -13.13 -19.17 29.90
N ASN A 78 -12.32 -20.21 30.06
CA ASN A 78 -12.71 -21.61 29.87
C ASN A 78 -13.79 -22.10 30.86
N GLU A 79 -14.15 -21.32 31.88
CA GLU A 79 -15.17 -21.70 32.87
C GLU A 79 -16.57 -21.14 32.57
N MET A 80 -16.69 -20.12 31.73
CA MET A 80 -17.99 -19.47 31.44
C MET A 80 -18.82 -20.24 30.41
N ASN A 81 -20.01 -20.69 30.80
CA ASN A 81 -20.91 -21.46 29.93
C ASN A 81 -21.46 -20.65 28.75
N SER A 82 -21.73 -19.36 28.94
CA SER A 82 -22.22 -18.44 27.88
C SER A 82 -21.23 -18.33 26.71
N ILE A 83 -19.93 -18.30 27.01
CA ILE A 83 -18.86 -18.31 26.00
C ILE A 83 -18.76 -19.66 25.31
N LYS A 84 -18.86 -20.78 26.05
CA LYS A 84 -18.88 -22.13 25.44
C LYS A 84 -20.05 -22.32 24.49
N HIS A 85 -21.24 -21.81 24.84
CA HIS A 85 -22.40 -21.82 23.97
C HIS A 85 -22.18 -20.99 22.71
N LEU A 86 -21.61 -19.79 22.86
CA LEU A 86 -21.28 -18.92 21.74
C LEU A 86 -20.23 -19.56 20.80
N ILE A 87 -19.20 -20.23 21.35
CA ILE A 87 -18.21 -21.01 20.58
C ILE A 87 -18.88 -22.16 19.83
N HIS A 88 -19.67 -23.00 20.50
CA HIS A 88 -20.38 -24.12 19.88
C HIS A 88 -21.32 -23.65 18.76
N ARG A 89 -21.95 -22.48 18.93
CA ARG A 89 -22.83 -21.93 17.91
C ARG A 89 -22.07 -21.38 16.71
N ILE A 90 -20.94 -20.71 16.91
CA ILE A 90 -20.06 -20.31 15.80
C ILE A 90 -19.64 -21.54 14.99
N LEU A 91 -19.29 -22.65 15.67
CA LEU A 91 -18.92 -23.90 14.99
C LEU A 91 -20.07 -24.54 14.17
N THR A 92 -21.32 -24.22 14.49
CA THR A 92 -22.52 -24.75 13.81
C THR A 92 -23.17 -23.75 12.87
N TRP A 93 -22.72 -22.50 12.87
CA TRP A 93 -23.24 -21.45 12.01
C TRP A 93 -22.76 -21.63 10.58
N ASN A 94 -23.71 -21.72 9.65
CA ASN A 94 -23.40 -21.83 8.23
C ASN A 94 -23.23 -20.43 7.64
N VAL A 95 -22.00 -20.05 7.30
CA VAL A 95 -21.65 -18.71 6.78
C VAL A 95 -22.46 -18.35 5.52
N ILE A 96 -22.86 -19.36 4.76
CA ILE A 96 -23.43 -19.26 3.41
C ILE A 96 -24.91 -18.80 3.43
N SER A 97 -25.67 -19.11 4.50
CA SER A 97 -27.13 -19.00 4.48
C SER A 97 -27.68 -17.61 4.75
N ASP A 98 -26.87 -16.68 5.29
CA ASP A 98 -27.44 -15.46 5.88
C ASP A 98 -26.84 -14.14 5.38
N SER A 99 -27.72 -13.14 5.31
CA SER A 99 -27.47 -11.78 4.81
C SER A 99 -26.24 -11.08 5.41
N LYS A 100 -25.75 -10.02 4.74
CA LYS A 100 -24.56 -9.19 5.09
C LYS A 100 -24.42 -8.83 6.59
N THR A 101 -25.50 -8.82 7.37
CA THR A 101 -25.50 -8.57 8.82
C THR A 101 -25.04 -9.75 9.66
N ASN A 102 -25.31 -10.99 9.24
CA ASN A 102 -24.84 -12.18 9.96
C ASN A 102 -23.34 -12.36 9.80
N ILE A 103 -22.78 -11.91 8.67
CA ILE A 103 -21.33 -11.82 8.48
C ILE A 103 -20.69 -10.89 9.52
N GLN A 104 -21.26 -9.71 9.82
CA GLN A 104 -20.72 -8.81 10.86
C GLN A 104 -20.82 -9.40 12.27
N LEU A 105 -21.93 -10.08 12.59
CA LEU A 105 -22.10 -10.80 13.86
C LEU A 105 -21.12 -11.97 13.97
N TYR A 106 -20.90 -12.72 12.89
CA TYR A 106 -19.95 -13.82 12.80
C TYR A 106 -18.50 -13.34 12.94
N LYS A 107 -18.15 -12.24 12.27
CA LYS A 107 -16.86 -11.54 12.39
C LYS A 107 -16.57 -11.12 13.81
N LEU A 108 -17.58 -10.56 14.47
CA LEU A 108 -17.43 -10.05 15.81
C LEU A 108 -17.38 -11.20 16.83
N ALA A 109 -18.23 -12.22 16.67
CA ALA A 109 -18.22 -13.43 17.49
C ALA A 109 -16.90 -14.20 17.37
N ILE A 110 -16.33 -14.30 16.17
CA ILE A 110 -15.00 -14.92 16.00
C ILE A 110 -13.91 -14.02 16.55
N LYS A 111 -13.96 -12.69 16.38
CA LYS A 111 -13.00 -11.79 17.04
C LYS A 111 -13.03 -11.97 18.56
N ILE A 112 -14.22 -12.07 19.15
CA ILE A 112 -14.42 -12.38 20.56
C ILE A 112 -13.70 -13.70 20.92
N VAL A 113 -13.96 -14.77 20.17
CA VAL A 113 -13.38 -16.10 20.44
C VAL A 113 -11.87 -16.17 20.17
N LEU A 114 -11.38 -15.43 19.18
CA LEU A 114 -9.97 -15.36 18.80
C LEU A 114 -9.17 -14.67 19.91
N LEU A 115 -9.72 -13.63 20.55
CA LEU A 115 -9.10 -13.04 21.73
C LEU A 115 -9.14 -13.96 22.98
N LEU A 116 -10.10 -14.89 23.07
CA LEU A 116 -10.31 -15.78 24.22
C LEU A 116 -9.46 -17.06 24.16
N ILE A 117 -9.24 -17.61 22.97
CA ILE A 117 -8.61 -18.92 22.78
C ILE A 117 -7.07 -18.85 22.66
N LEU A 118 -6.50 -17.68 22.33
CA LEU A 118 -5.05 -17.56 22.06
C LEU A 118 -4.13 -17.74 23.28
N THR A 119 -4.69 -18.03 24.47
CA THR A 119 -3.96 -18.48 25.66
C THR A 119 -3.63 -19.97 25.65
N GLU A 120 -4.38 -20.82 24.93
CA GLU A 120 -4.16 -22.27 24.82
C GLU A 120 -4.02 -22.70 23.35
N GLN A 121 -2.85 -23.23 22.97
CA GLN A 121 -2.51 -23.46 21.56
C GLN A 121 -3.34 -24.58 20.87
N GLN A 122 -3.75 -25.62 21.61
CA GLN A 122 -4.45 -26.79 21.05
C GLN A 122 -5.93 -26.52 20.76
N SER A 123 -6.60 -25.73 21.61
CA SER A 123 -8.00 -25.33 21.41
C SER A 123 -8.14 -24.37 20.23
N ALA A 124 -7.14 -23.51 20.01
CA ALA A 124 -7.06 -22.64 18.83
C ALA A 124 -7.04 -23.44 17.53
N GLU A 125 -6.12 -24.40 17.40
CA GLU A 125 -5.96 -25.16 16.16
C GLU A 125 -7.21 -25.96 15.80
N HIS A 126 -7.82 -26.65 16.77
CA HIS A 126 -9.05 -27.39 16.54
C HIS A 126 -10.19 -26.45 16.10
N PHE A 127 -10.34 -25.30 16.76
CA PHE A 127 -11.37 -24.33 16.43
C PHE A 127 -11.21 -23.80 14.98
N PHE A 128 -10.01 -23.40 14.59
CA PHE A 128 -9.74 -22.94 13.22
C PHE A 128 -9.94 -24.04 12.18
N ARG A 129 -9.53 -25.27 12.48
CA ARG A 129 -9.75 -26.43 11.60
C ARG A 129 -11.23 -26.69 11.34
N THR A 130 -12.08 -26.57 12.36
CA THR A 130 -13.52 -26.80 12.20
C THR A 130 -14.18 -25.66 11.42
N ILE A 131 -13.89 -24.39 11.74
CA ILE A 131 -14.51 -23.24 11.07
C ILE A 131 -14.12 -23.16 9.60
N PHE A 132 -12.85 -23.39 9.28
CA PHE A 132 -12.34 -23.31 7.91
C PHE A 132 -12.28 -24.67 7.21
N GLN A 133 -12.88 -25.71 7.77
CA GLN A 133 -13.04 -27.00 7.09
C GLN A 133 -13.72 -26.82 5.72
N PRO A 134 -14.83 -26.05 5.57
CA PRO A 134 -15.50 -25.85 4.29
C PRO A 134 -14.59 -25.17 3.25
N LEU A 135 -13.76 -24.22 3.68
CA LEU A 135 -12.76 -23.60 2.81
C LEU A 135 -11.72 -24.63 2.36
N ASN A 136 -11.25 -25.47 3.28
CA ASN A 136 -10.23 -26.48 2.98
C ASN A 136 -10.76 -27.59 2.06
N THR A 137 -12.04 -27.97 2.16
CA THR A 137 -12.67 -28.91 1.22
C THR A 137 -12.76 -28.30 -0.18
N ILE A 138 -13.18 -27.04 -0.30
CA ILE A 138 -13.23 -26.32 -1.58
C ILE A 138 -11.84 -26.24 -2.23
N LEU A 139 -10.81 -25.97 -1.43
CA LEU A 139 -9.42 -25.91 -1.91
C LEU A 139 -8.88 -27.27 -2.39
N ASN A 140 -9.43 -28.40 -1.91
CA ASN A 140 -9.01 -29.74 -2.30
C ASN A 140 -9.83 -30.30 -3.48
N GLU A 141 -11.12 -29.98 -3.57
CA GLU A 141 -12.07 -30.47 -4.60
C GLU A 141 -11.94 -29.77 -5.98
N THR A 142 -10.77 -29.21 -6.25
CA THR A 142 -10.40 -28.32 -7.36
C THR A 142 -10.86 -28.65 -8.79
N VAL A 143 -11.28 -29.88 -9.06
CA VAL A 143 -11.79 -30.29 -10.38
C VAL A 143 -13.22 -29.77 -10.64
N HIS A 144 -14.03 -29.54 -9.60
CA HIS A 144 -15.42 -29.11 -9.75
C HIS A 144 -15.62 -27.59 -9.77
N PHE A 145 -14.66 -26.81 -9.24
CA PHE A 145 -14.77 -25.35 -9.14
C PHE A 145 -14.97 -24.65 -10.50
N PHE A 146 -14.51 -25.25 -11.60
CA PHE A 146 -14.52 -24.63 -12.94
C PHE A 146 -15.50 -25.27 -13.95
N ASN A 147 -16.21 -26.35 -13.60
CA ASN A 147 -16.94 -27.15 -14.60
C ASN A 147 -18.50 -27.10 -14.61
N HIS A 148 -19.22 -26.62 -13.58
CA HIS A 148 -20.71 -26.64 -13.54
C HIS A 148 -21.39 -25.34 -13.03
N GLN A 149 -22.25 -24.71 -13.85
CA GLN A 149 -22.72 -23.31 -13.70
C GLN A 149 -23.54 -22.94 -12.44
N GLN A 150 -24.27 -23.87 -11.78
CA GLN A 150 -25.12 -23.53 -10.62
C GLN A 150 -24.46 -23.85 -9.27
N GLU A 151 -23.80 -25.00 -9.12
CA GLU A 151 -23.02 -25.35 -7.92
C GLU A 151 -21.79 -24.42 -7.77
N GLN A 152 -21.26 -23.92 -8.89
CA GLN A 152 -20.23 -22.89 -8.93
C GLN A 152 -20.56 -21.64 -8.14
N TYR A 153 -21.80 -21.13 -8.22
CA TYR A 153 -22.14 -19.86 -7.55
C TYR A 153 -22.04 -19.99 -6.03
N LEU A 154 -22.56 -21.07 -5.46
CA LEU A 154 -22.51 -21.31 -4.02
C LEU A 154 -21.09 -21.60 -3.54
N ILE A 155 -20.33 -22.42 -4.27
CA ILE A 155 -18.93 -22.73 -3.93
C ILE A 155 -18.06 -21.47 -4.02
N ARG A 156 -18.21 -20.68 -5.08
CA ARG A 156 -17.52 -19.38 -5.28
C ARG A 156 -17.88 -18.40 -4.18
N ARG A 157 -19.16 -18.24 -3.87
CA ARG A 157 -19.63 -17.35 -2.80
C ARG A 157 -19.08 -17.77 -1.44
N SER A 158 -19.08 -19.07 -1.16
CA SER A 158 -18.49 -19.63 0.06
C SER A 158 -17.01 -19.30 0.14
N PHE A 159 -16.25 -19.53 -0.94
CA PHE A 159 -14.82 -19.18 -1.00
C PHE A 159 -14.60 -17.70 -0.69
N LEU A 160 -15.35 -16.79 -1.31
CA LEU A 160 -15.24 -15.36 -1.07
C LEU A 160 -15.55 -14.99 0.38
N GLU A 161 -16.66 -15.47 0.95
CA GLU A 161 -17.08 -15.15 2.32
C GLU A 161 -16.08 -15.66 3.37
N TYR A 162 -15.59 -16.90 3.23
CA TYR A 162 -14.58 -17.46 4.14
C TYR A 162 -13.21 -16.78 3.98
N THR A 163 -12.81 -16.41 2.77
CA THR A 163 -11.53 -15.72 2.56
C THR A 163 -11.57 -14.30 3.12
N ILE A 164 -12.67 -13.55 2.90
CA ILE A 164 -12.89 -12.23 3.51
C ILE A 164 -12.88 -12.33 5.04
N LEU A 165 -13.55 -13.35 5.59
CA LEU A 165 -13.55 -13.61 7.03
C LEU A 165 -12.11 -13.78 7.54
N LEU A 166 -11.31 -14.64 6.90
CA LEU A 166 -9.93 -14.89 7.30
C LEU A 166 -9.08 -13.61 7.25
N THR A 167 -9.21 -12.80 6.19
CA THR A 167 -8.53 -11.49 6.07
C THR A 167 -8.85 -10.58 7.26
N GLU A 168 -10.12 -10.46 7.62
CA GLU A 168 -10.52 -9.59 8.73
C GLU A 168 -10.12 -10.13 10.11
N LEU A 169 -10.01 -11.45 10.26
CA LEU A 169 -9.45 -12.05 11.48
C LEU A 169 -7.96 -11.73 11.59
N ILE A 170 -7.20 -11.82 10.50
CA ILE A 170 -5.80 -11.42 10.50
C ILE A 170 -5.67 -9.93 10.86
N GLU A 171 -6.50 -9.06 10.29
CA GLU A 171 -6.56 -7.63 10.65
C GLU A 171 -6.82 -7.37 12.13
N SER A 172 -7.67 -8.20 12.77
CA SER A 172 -7.99 -8.03 14.19
C SER A 172 -6.80 -8.23 15.12
N ILE A 173 -5.73 -8.89 14.66
CA ILE A 173 -4.53 -9.22 15.44
C ILE A 173 -3.43 -8.16 15.20
N ARG A 174 -3.68 -7.15 14.35
CA ARG A 174 -2.72 -6.09 14.02
C ARG A 174 -2.15 -5.37 15.25
N THR A 175 -2.94 -5.17 16.29
CA THR A 175 -2.54 -4.48 17.54
C THR A 175 -2.02 -5.42 18.62
N GLU A 176 -1.96 -6.73 18.36
CA GLU A 176 -1.69 -7.74 19.37
C GLU A 176 -0.21 -8.10 19.53
N ASN A 177 0.12 -8.72 20.66
CA ASN A 177 1.49 -9.15 20.99
C ASN A 177 2.02 -10.24 20.04
N ASN A 178 3.36 -10.28 19.86
CA ASN A 178 4.01 -11.25 18.96
C ASN A 178 3.73 -12.72 19.29
N LYS A 179 3.58 -13.08 20.58
CA LYS A 179 3.22 -14.46 21.00
C LYS A 179 1.83 -14.87 20.49
N ILE A 180 0.86 -13.95 20.57
CA ILE A 180 -0.52 -14.15 20.12
C ILE A 180 -0.54 -14.33 18.59
N ARG A 181 0.22 -13.48 17.87
CA ARG A 181 0.41 -13.62 16.41
C ARG A 181 1.04 -14.96 16.03
N GLN A 182 2.03 -15.43 16.80
CA GLN A 182 2.69 -16.71 16.55
C GLN A 182 1.74 -17.89 16.76
N ASN A 183 0.97 -17.88 17.86
CA ASN A 183 -0.04 -18.91 18.13
C ASN A 183 -1.09 -18.93 17.01
N PHE A 184 -1.63 -17.76 16.65
CA PHE A 184 -2.60 -17.64 15.57
C PHE A 184 -2.03 -18.14 14.24
N PHE A 185 -0.83 -17.71 13.87
CA PHE A 185 -0.17 -18.15 12.65
C PHE A 185 -0.01 -19.67 12.62
N SER A 186 0.43 -20.29 13.72
CA SER A 186 0.56 -21.75 13.80
C SER A 186 -0.76 -22.48 13.54
N SER A 187 -1.89 -21.91 13.98
CA SER A 187 -3.21 -22.49 13.74
C SER A 187 -3.72 -22.33 12.31
N ILE A 188 -3.31 -21.27 11.59
CA ILE A 188 -3.79 -21.00 10.21
C ILE A 188 -2.76 -21.29 9.12
N GLN A 189 -1.54 -21.70 9.47
CA GLN A 189 -0.44 -21.92 8.53
C GLN A 189 -0.83 -22.87 7.38
N TYR A 190 -1.55 -23.96 7.69
CA TYR A 190 -1.99 -24.92 6.69
C TYR A 190 -2.95 -24.30 5.65
N LEU A 191 -3.83 -23.37 6.07
CA LEU A 191 -4.74 -22.67 5.18
C LEU A 191 -3.98 -21.74 4.26
N ILE A 192 -3.02 -20.97 4.78
CA ILE A 192 -2.21 -20.06 3.98
C ILE A 192 -1.44 -20.83 2.90
N ILE A 193 -0.86 -21.99 3.24
CA ILE A 193 -0.16 -22.84 2.28
C ILE A 193 -1.11 -23.34 1.18
N ASN A 194 -2.31 -23.82 1.54
CA ASN A 194 -3.29 -24.32 0.58
C ASN A 194 -3.85 -23.20 -0.31
N LEU A 195 -4.12 -22.03 0.27
CA LEU A 195 -4.56 -20.83 -0.45
C LEU A 195 -3.49 -20.37 -1.45
N ASN A 196 -2.22 -20.36 -1.05
CA ASN A 196 -1.13 -20.02 -1.96
C ASN A 196 -1.01 -21.04 -3.12
N ARG A 197 -1.16 -22.34 -2.86
CA ARG A 197 -1.19 -23.38 -3.91
C ARG A 197 -2.39 -23.25 -4.86
N PHE A 198 -3.48 -22.64 -4.40
CA PHE A 198 -4.68 -22.42 -5.19
C PHE A 198 -4.59 -21.18 -6.07
N LEU A 199 -3.76 -20.19 -5.72
CA LEU A 199 -3.59 -18.94 -6.48
C LEU A 199 -3.37 -19.16 -8.00
N PRO A 200 -2.40 -20.00 -8.47
CA PRO A 200 -2.19 -20.21 -9.90
C PRO A 200 -3.39 -20.82 -10.63
N ARG A 201 -4.33 -21.44 -9.90
CA ARG A 201 -5.51 -22.09 -10.47
C ARG A 201 -6.66 -21.11 -10.70
N ILE A 202 -6.72 -20.01 -9.92
CA ILE A 202 -7.78 -18.99 -10.03
C ILE A 202 -7.45 -17.94 -11.09
N VAL A 203 -6.17 -17.61 -11.25
CA VAL A 203 -5.73 -16.48 -12.08
C VAL A 203 -6.16 -16.64 -13.52
N ASN A 204 -6.61 -15.52 -14.10
CA ASN A 204 -7.24 -15.42 -15.42
C ASN A 204 -8.60 -16.13 -15.56
N ARG A 205 -9.09 -16.83 -14.53
CA ARG A 205 -10.40 -17.53 -14.55
C ARG A 205 -11.48 -16.78 -13.76
N ASP A 206 -11.15 -16.29 -12.56
CA ASP A 206 -12.10 -15.53 -11.73
C ASP A 206 -11.42 -14.37 -11.01
N THR A 207 -11.62 -13.18 -11.58
CA THR A 207 -11.00 -11.93 -11.11
C THR A 207 -11.42 -11.52 -9.70
N GLU A 208 -12.62 -11.90 -9.24
CA GLU A 208 -13.09 -11.53 -7.90
C GLU A 208 -12.40 -12.39 -6.83
N CYS A 209 -12.34 -13.70 -7.06
CA CYS A 209 -11.62 -14.62 -6.17
C CYS A 209 -10.11 -14.29 -6.14
N GLU A 210 -9.53 -13.94 -7.29
CA GLU A 210 -8.14 -13.49 -7.40
C GLU A 210 -7.88 -12.24 -6.54
N THR A 211 -8.74 -11.22 -6.67
CA THR A 211 -8.61 -9.96 -5.90
C THR A 211 -8.67 -10.20 -4.39
N VAL A 212 -9.64 -11.00 -3.94
CA VAL A 212 -9.80 -11.30 -2.50
C VAL A 212 -8.63 -12.12 -1.97
N LEU A 213 -8.12 -13.08 -2.74
CA LEU A 213 -6.99 -13.90 -2.34
C LEU A 213 -5.69 -13.08 -2.25
N ILE A 214 -5.42 -12.19 -3.20
CA ILE A 214 -4.26 -11.28 -3.13
C ILE A 214 -4.38 -10.32 -1.95
N SER A 215 -5.59 -9.79 -1.72
CA SER A 215 -5.85 -8.93 -0.55
C SER A 215 -5.56 -9.67 0.75
N LEU A 216 -5.93 -10.96 0.85
CA LEU A 216 -5.59 -11.80 1.99
C LEU A 216 -4.08 -11.99 2.14
N LEU A 217 -3.37 -12.32 1.04
CA LEU A 217 -1.91 -12.51 1.05
C LEU A 217 -1.18 -11.21 1.45
N LEU A 218 -1.67 -10.06 0.98
CA LEU A 218 -1.18 -8.74 1.36
C LEU A 218 -1.33 -8.50 2.87
N THR A 219 -2.53 -8.67 3.41
CA THR A 219 -2.81 -8.53 4.85
C THR A 219 -1.97 -9.49 5.70
N CYS A 220 -1.82 -10.74 5.24
CA CYS A 220 -0.93 -11.73 5.81
C CYS A 220 0.52 -11.22 5.91
N PHE A 221 1.03 -10.61 4.83
CA PHE A 221 2.39 -10.07 4.78
C PHE A 221 2.56 -8.82 5.64
N GLU A 222 1.55 -7.97 5.75
CA GLU A 222 1.60 -6.79 6.62
C GLU A 222 1.67 -7.16 8.11
N ILE A 223 0.91 -8.17 8.53
CA ILE A 223 0.65 -8.43 9.96
C ILE A 223 1.45 -9.62 10.51
N LEU A 224 1.58 -10.69 9.72
CA LEU A 224 2.12 -11.99 10.17
C LEU A 224 3.49 -12.32 9.58
N ARG A 225 4.08 -11.44 8.77
CA ARG A 225 5.38 -11.69 8.11
C ARG A 225 6.48 -12.14 9.08
N THR A 226 6.57 -11.53 10.27
CA THR A 226 7.59 -11.91 11.26
C THR A 226 7.45 -13.35 11.77
N GLN A 227 6.24 -13.93 11.68
CA GLN A 227 5.92 -15.27 12.14
C GLN A 227 6.02 -16.33 11.03
N MET A 228 5.95 -15.92 9.75
CA MET A 228 5.87 -16.83 8.60
C MET A 228 7.13 -17.66 8.34
N GLY A 229 8.30 -17.16 8.74
CA GLY A 229 9.58 -17.76 8.39
C GLY A 229 9.97 -17.56 6.92
N THR A 230 11.26 -17.68 6.62
CA THR A 230 11.82 -17.33 5.30
C THR A 230 11.40 -18.26 4.18
N GLU A 231 11.19 -19.55 4.45
CA GLU A 231 10.84 -20.55 3.43
C GLU A 231 9.43 -20.35 2.88
N LEU A 232 8.46 -20.10 3.78
CA LEU A 232 7.07 -19.86 3.40
C LEU A 232 6.93 -18.52 2.66
N ILE A 233 7.63 -17.47 3.13
CA ILE A 233 7.71 -16.19 2.41
C ILE A 233 8.25 -16.40 1.00
N ASN A 234 9.39 -17.10 0.84
CA ASN A 234 9.96 -17.34 -0.48
C ASN A 234 9.00 -18.13 -1.38
N THR A 235 8.31 -19.13 -0.83
CA THR A 235 7.31 -19.91 -1.57
C THR A 235 6.14 -19.04 -2.05
N ILE A 236 5.59 -18.18 -1.18
CA ILE A 236 4.51 -17.24 -1.54
C ILE A 236 5.00 -16.27 -2.62
N LEU A 237 6.21 -15.72 -2.47
CA LEU A 237 6.79 -14.81 -3.46
C LEU A 237 6.97 -15.47 -4.81
N GLN A 238 7.64 -16.63 -4.86
CA GLN A 238 7.82 -17.38 -6.11
C GLN A 238 6.49 -17.69 -6.80
N THR A 239 5.50 -18.12 -6.01
CA THR A 239 4.15 -18.41 -6.54
C THR A 239 3.51 -17.14 -7.10
N THR A 240 3.53 -16.05 -6.34
CA THR A 240 2.92 -14.77 -6.73
C THR A 240 3.59 -14.20 -7.99
N PHE A 241 4.92 -14.21 -8.09
CA PHE A 241 5.64 -13.76 -9.29
C PHE A 241 5.43 -14.68 -10.50
N SER A 242 5.32 -16.00 -10.29
CA SER A 242 5.03 -16.93 -11.40
C SER A 242 3.65 -16.69 -12.00
N VAL A 243 2.71 -16.26 -11.17
CA VAL A 243 1.32 -15.97 -11.54
C VAL A 243 1.21 -14.57 -12.16
N PHE A 244 1.78 -13.56 -11.52
CA PHE A 244 1.84 -12.17 -11.99
C PHE A 244 3.09 -11.91 -12.83
N ASN A 245 3.32 -12.76 -13.84
CA ASN A 245 4.39 -12.56 -14.78
C ASN A 245 4.06 -11.44 -15.79
N ILE A 246 5.08 -11.00 -16.54
CA ILE A 246 4.96 -9.91 -17.53
C ILE A 246 3.84 -10.16 -18.54
N GLU A 247 3.66 -11.41 -19.00
CA GLU A 247 2.66 -11.77 -20.00
C GLU A 247 1.24 -11.71 -19.43
N ASN A 248 1.01 -12.29 -18.25
CA ASN A 248 -0.30 -12.27 -17.58
C ASN A 248 -0.71 -10.85 -17.23
N ILE A 249 0.21 -10.04 -16.71
CA ILE A 249 -0.05 -8.62 -16.43
C ILE A 249 -0.43 -7.91 -17.73
N ARG A 250 0.34 -8.06 -18.81
CA ARG A 250 0.00 -7.43 -20.11
C ARG A 250 -1.35 -7.89 -20.65
N ASN A 251 -1.70 -9.17 -20.49
CA ASN A 251 -2.98 -9.71 -20.94
C ASN A 251 -4.15 -9.12 -20.14
N VAL A 252 -4.02 -9.08 -18.81
CA VAL A 252 -5.03 -8.47 -17.94
C VAL A 252 -5.17 -6.98 -18.22
N LEU A 253 -4.06 -6.27 -18.44
CA LEU A 253 -4.05 -4.84 -18.72
C LEU A 253 -4.68 -4.48 -20.09
N ARG A 254 -4.71 -5.40 -21.06
CA ARG A 254 -5.39 -5.20 -22.34
C ARG A 254 -6.92 -5.35 -22.24
N GLU A 255 -7.40 -6.08 -21.24
CA GLU A 255 -8.84 -6.31 -21.06
C GLU A 255 -9.41 -5.31 -20.04
N PRO A 256 -10.46 -4.53 -20.37
CA PRO A 256 -11.03 -3.55 -19.45
C PRO A 256 -11.93 -4.22 -18.40
N LYS A 257 -11.33 -4.98 -17.48
CA LYS A 257 -12.02 -5.62 -16.34
C LYS A 257 -11.65 -4.89 -15.04
N PRO A 258 -12.57 -4.13 -14.40
CA PRO A 258 -12.24 -3.30 -13.24
C PRO A 258 -11.78 -4.12 -12.02
N THR A 259 -12.31 -5.33 -11.86
CA THR A 259 -11.89 -6.29 -10.83
C THR A 259 -10.44 -6.74 -11.02
N ALA A 260 -10.04 -6.99 -12.27
CA ALA A 260 -8.67 -7.39 -12.60
C ALA A 260 -7.68 -6.24 -12.38
N HIS A 261 -8.08 -4.99 -12.66
CA HIS A 261 -7.29 -3.81 -12.30
C HIS A 261 -7.10 -3.66 -10.78
N THR A 262 -8.12 -4.01 -10.00
CA THR A 262 -8.03 -4.01 -8.53
C THR A 262 -7.04 -5.07 -8.04
N ALA A 263 -7.05 -6.28 -8.62
CA ALA A 263 -6.07 -7.32 -8.32
C ALA A 263 -4.62 -6.86 -8.59
N ILE A 264 -4.38 -6.21 -9.73
CA ILE A 264 -3.07 -5.62 -10.05
C ILE A 264 -2.70 -4.54 -9.04
N SER A 265 -3.62 -3.65 -8.72
CA SER A 265 -3.39 -2.59 -7.73
C SER A 265 -2.95 -3.16 -6.36
N ARG A 266 -3.62 -4.23 -5.88
CA ARG A 266 -3.23 -4.95 -4.65
C ARG A 266 -1.88 -5.65 -4.77
N PHE A 267 -1.56 -6.19 -5.95
CA PHE A 267 -0.25 -6.76 -6.20
C PHE A 267 0.86 -5.69 -6.17
N LEU A 268 0.62 -4.47 -6.68
CA LEU A 268 1.59 -3.37 -6.59
C LEU A 268 1.81 -2.90 -5.13
N GLU A 269 0.75 -2.89 -4.32
CA GLU A 269 0.87 -2.66 -2.87
C GLU A 269 1.73 -3.74 -2.21
N PHE A 270 1.52 -5.01 -2.59
CA PHE A 270 2.31 -6.13 -2.11
C PHE A 270 3.80 -5.98 -2.47
N LEU A 271 4.10 -5.60 -3.72
CA LEU A 271 5.47 -5.31 -4.15
C LEU A 271 6.07 -4.12 -3.38
N SER A 272 5.28 -3.09 -3.11
CA SER A 272 5.74 -1.91 -2.36
C SER A 272 6.15 -2.29 -0.94
N LEU A 273 5.40 -3.18 -0.28
CA LEU A 273 5.74 -3.67 1.05
C LEU A 273 7.05 -4.49 1.07
N LEU A 274 7.31 -5.27 0.03
CA LEU A 274 8.56 -6.03 -0.10
C LEU A 274 9.77 -5.12 -0.26
N VAL A 275 9.60 -4.07 -1.05
CA VAL A 275 10.66 -3.09 -1.35
C VAL A 275 10.95 -2.18 -0.16
N ASN A 276 9.97 -1.95 0.71
CA ASN A 276 10.09 -1.11 1.91
C ASN A 276 10.72 -1.81 3.12
N GLU A 277 11.17 -3.06 2.99
CA GLU A 277 11.77 -3.78 4.11
C GLU A 277 13.08 -3.12 4.60
N PRO A 278 13.16 -2.74 5.90
CA PRO A 278 14.36 -2.13 6.44
C PRO A 278 15.48 -3.17 6.56
N GLY A 279 16.60 -2.85 5.92
CA GLY A 279 17.75 -3.74 5.82
C GLY A 279 17.68 -4.57 4.54
N ASN A 280 18.82 -4.75 3.91
CA ASN A 280 19.06 -5.60 2.75
C ASN A 280 18.68 -7.08 3.04
N SER A 281 17.40 -7.35 3.29
CA SER A 281 16.85 -8.69 3.41
C SER A 281 17.21 -9.40 2.12
N LYS A 282 17.97 -10.49 2.22
CA LYS A 282 18.44 -11.24 1.05
C LYS A 282 17.29 -11.62 0.11
N LEU A 283 16.08 -11.76 0.67
CA LEU A 283 14.85 -12.01 -0.07
C LEU A 283 14.46 -10.84 -0.97
N ALA A 284 14.38 -9.61 -0.43
CA ALA A 284 14.09 -8.42 -1.23
C ALA A 284 15.12 -8.26 -2.36
N GLN A 285 16.40 -8.48 -2.09
CA GLN A 285 17.46 -8.42 -3.10
C GLN A 285 17.35 -9.49 -4.18
N GLN A 286 16.85 -10.69 -3.84
CA GLN A 286 16.67 -11.78 -4.79
C GLN A 286 15.59 -11.45 -5.84
N PHE A 287 14.49 -10.83 -5.42
CA PHE A 287 13.36 -10.51 -6.31
C PHE A 287 13.45 -9.12 -6.95
N LEU A 288 14.33 -8.24 -6.45
CA LEU A 288 14.48 -6.87 -6.94
C LEU A 288 14.66 -6.77 -8.47
N PRO A 289 15.50 -7.59 -9.14
CA PRO A 289 15.65 -7.54 -10.60
C PRO A 289 14.32 -7.83 -11.31
N THR A 290 13.58 -8.84 -10.85
CA THR A 290 12.28 -9.23 -11.42
C THR A 290 11.23 -8.14 -11.24
N ILE A 291 11.21 -7.48 -10.07
CA ILE A 291 10.31 -6.34 -9.81
C ILE A 291 10.61 -5.18 -10.77
N ILE A 292 11.89 -4.85 -10.93
CA ILE A 292 12.33 -3.77 -11.82
C ILE A 292 11.96 -4.11 -13.27
N GLU A 293 12.25 -5.32 -13.74
CA GLU A 293 11.90 -5.76 -15.09
C GLU A 293 10.38 -5.69 -15.32
N LEU A 294 9.58 -6.12 -14.34
CA LEU A 294 8.12 -6.01 -14.41
C LEU A 294 7.66 -4.54 -14.50
N CYS A 295 8.28 -3.66 -13.72
CA CYS A 295 7.99 -2.22 -13.75
C CYS A 295 8.32 -1.57 -15.09
N THR A 296 9.46 -1.90 -15.69
CA THR A 296 9.93 -1.26 -16.92
C THR A 296 9.34 -1.88 -18.19
N THR A 297 9.13 -3.20 -18.21
CA THR A 297 8.68 -3.92 -19.41
C THR A 297 7.16 -4.11 -19.48
N ALA A 298 6.46 -4.30 -18.36
CA ALA A 298 5.02 -4.58 -18.36
C ALA A 298 4.21 -3.34 -17.97
N LEU A 299 4.51 -2.75 -16.82
CA LEU A 299 3.69 -1.69 -16.22
C LEU A 299 3.92 -0.33 -16.87
N TYR A 300 5.17 0.05 -17.14
CA TYR A 300 5.44 1.37 -17.72
C TYR A 300 4.78 1.56 -19.10
N PRO A 301 4.93 0.64 -20.09
CA PRO A 301 4.26 0.80 -21.38
C PRO A 301 2.74 0.87 -21.25
N ALA A 302 2.19 0.04 -20.35
CA ALA A 302 0.77 0.07 -20.05
C ALA A 302 0.36 1.47 -19.58
N ILE A 303 0.95 2.02 -18.51
CA ILE A 303 0.58 3.32 -17.95
C ILE A 303 0.58 4.46 -19.00
N ARG A 304 1.45 4.39 -20.02
CA ARG A 304 1.48 5.38 -21.12
C ARG A 304 0.26 5.33 -22.04
N GLU A 305 -0.40 4.19 -22.15
CA GLU A 305 -1.57 3.96 -23.02
C GLU A 305 -2.92 4.32 -22.35
N ASN A 306 -2.90 5.04 -21.22
CA ASN A 306 -4.03 5.48 -20.39
C ASN A 306 -4.67 4.38 -19.51
N PHE A 307 -4.10 4.15 -18.33
CA PHE A 307 -4.66 3.29 -17.28
C PHE A 307 -5.41 4.05 -16.19
N THR A 308 -6.13 3.30 -15.36
CA THR A 308 -6.85 3.78 -14.17
C THR A 308 -5.92 4.49 -13.18
N LEU A 309 -6.47 5.47 -12.46
CA LEU A 309 -5.74 6.30 -11.49
C LEU A 309 -5.09 5.44 -10.40
N ASP A 310 -5.80 4.44 -9.86
CA ASP A 310 -5.32 3.58 -8.77
C ASP A 310 -4.02 2.82 -9.14
N ILE A 311 -3.94 2.25 -10.34
CA ILE A 311 -2.75 1.52 -10.81
C ILE A 311 -1.59 2.49 -10.98
N ARG A 312 -1.87 3.68 -11.53
CA ARG A 312 -0.86 4.72 -11.77
C ARG A 312 -0.24 5.18 -10.44
N GLU A 313 -1.07 5.52 -9.46
CA GLU A 313 -0.60 5.93 -8.14
C GLU A 313 0.25 4.84 -7.47
N ASN A 314 -0.24 3.60 -7.46
CA ASN A 314 0.45 2.49 -6.83
C ASN A 314 1.75 2.13 -7.56
N TYR A 315 1.80 2.31 -8.89
CA TYR A 315 3.04 2.19 -9.65
C TYR A 315 4.06 3.26 -9.24
N TYR A 316 3.69 4.53 -9.21
CA TYR A 316 4.65 5.59 -8.86
C TYR A 316 5.11 5.50 -7.41
N LYS A 317 4.22 5.09 -6.49
CA LYS A 317 4.60 4.74 -5.10
C LYS A 317 5.63 3.62 -5.07
N LEU A 318 5.45 2.56 -5.86
CA LEU A 318 6.41 1.47 -5.99
C LEU A 318 7.76 1.94 -6.56
N VAL A 319 7.76 2.73 -7.63
CA VAL A 319 8.98 3.27 -8.26
C VAL A 319 9.75 4.14 -7.26
N HIS A 320 9.06 5.02 -6.53
CA HIS A 320 9.69 5.82 -5.48
C HIS A 320 10.33 4.93 -4.40
N ASN A 321 9.60 3.95 -3.89
CA ASN A 321 10.09 3.01 -2.88
C ASN A 321 11.30 2.21 -3.38
N LEU A 322 11.31 1.81 -4.66
CA LEU A 322 12.45 1.11 -5.28
C LEU A 322 13.70 1.97 -5.28
N LEU A 323 13.57 3.24 -5.66
CA LEU A 323 14.70 4.16 -5.73
C LEU A 323 15.23 4.50 -4.32
N ILE A 324 14.35 4.90 -3.40
CA ILE A 324 14.74 5.43 -2.09
C ILE A 324 15.32 4.36 -1.17
N ASN A 325 14.71 3.17 -1.12
CA ASN A 325 15.11 2.12 -0.18
C ASN A 325 16.22 1.23 -0.75
N ASN A 326 16.27 1.05 -2.07
CA ASN A 326 17.24 0.19 -2.73
C ASN A 326 18.31 0.97 -3.49
N TRP A 327 18.65 2.17 -3.01
CA TRP A 327 19.66 3.03 -3.64
C TRP A 327 21.00 2.30 -3.90
N ARG A 328 21.41 1.43 -2.96
CA ARG A 328 22.64 0.63 -3.07
C ARG A 328 22.65 -0.38 -4.22
N TYR A 329 21.48 -0.76 -4.74
CA TYR A 329 21.36 -1.62 -5.91
C TYR A 329 21.82 -0.91 -7.19
N PHE A 330 21.61 0.40 -7.28
CA PHE A 330 22.02 1.23 -8.42
C PHE A 330 23.42 1.82 -8.20
N PHE A 331 23.69 2.30 -6.98
CA PHE A 331 24.92 2.99 -6.60
C PHE A 331 25.61 2.25 -5.44
N LYS A 332 26.61 1.43 -5.75
CA LYS A 332 27.40 0.76 -4.72
C LYS A 332 28.29 1.80 -4.03
N GLY A 333 27.89 2.24 -2.84
CA GLY A 333 28.68 3.15 -2.02
C GLY A 333 29.96 2.47 -1.54
N ASN A 334 31.03 2.59 -2.31
CA ASN A 334 32.37 2.18 -1.88
C ASN A 334 33.08 3.41 -1.31
N VAL A 335 33.36 3.40 -0.01
CA VAL A 335 34.20 4.45 0.63
C VAL A 335 35.58 4.54 -0.05
N LEU A 336 36.03 3.46 -0.70
CA LEU A 336 37.28 3.43 -1.48
C LEU A 336 37.18 4.16 -2.83
N THR A 337 36.02 4.18 -3.49
CA THR A 337 35.88 4.93 -4.78
C THR A 337 35.89 6.43 -4.54
N THR A 338 35.33 6.89 -3.42
CA THR A 338 35.42 8.30 -3.01
C THR A 338 36.84 8.73 -2.63
N LEU A 339 37.69 7.82 -2.16
CA LEU A 339 39.09 8.10 -1.79
C LEU A 339 40.05 8.05 -2.99
N ASN A 340 39.74 7.24 -4.01
CA ASN A 340 40.57 7.09 -5.21
C ASN A 340 40.25 8.08 -6.33
N GLY A 341 39.23 8.94 -6.16
CA GLY A 341 38.81 9.88 -7.21
C GLY A 341 38.14 9.20 -8.41
N ASP A 342 37.79 7.92 -8.30
CA ASP A 342 37.10 7.18 -9.35
C ASP A 342 35.62 7.60 -9.40
N ILE A 343 35.12 7.81 -10.62
CA ILE A 343 33.72 8.12 -10.90
C ILE A 343 32.87 7.01 -10.29
N GLU A 344 31.88 7.36 -9.46
CA GLU A 344 30.92 6.39 -8.92
C GLU A 344 30.33 5.56 -10.07
N THR A 345 30.67 4.28 -10.11
CA THR A 345 30.20 3.38 -11.16
C THR A 345 28.76 2.94 -10.87
N THR A 346 27.88 3.21 -11.81
CA THR A 346 26.47 2.79 -11.80
C THR A 346 26.38 1.33 -12.22
N ALA A 347 25.94 0.45 -11.31
CA ALA A 347 25.92 -0.99 -11.59
C ALA A 347 24.77 -1.38 -12.54
N ASN A 348 23.58 -0.79 -12.34
CA ASN A 348 22.36 -1.10 -13.08
C ASN A 348 21.79 0.17 -13.73
N GLU A 349 22.62 0.83 -14.53
CA GLU A 349 22.34 2.11 -15.17
C GLU A 349 21.07 2.11 -16.02
N HIS A 350 20.91 1.13 -16.92
CA HIS A 350 19.74 1.05 -17.80
C HIS A 350 18.42 1.02 -17.03
N ASN A 351 18.37 0.19 -15.97
CA ASN A 351 17.19 0.06 -15.12
C ASN A 351 16.89 1.36 -14.36
N PHE A 352 17.92 2.05 -13.87
CA PHE A 352 17.76 3.34 -13.21
C PHE A 352 17.20 4.40 -14.18
N ILE A 353 17.75 4.49 -15.38
CA ILE A 353 17.29 5.44 -16.41
C ILE A 353 15.82 5.19 -16.75
N GLN A 354 15.42 3.95 -17.02
CA GLN A 354 14.03 3.63 -17.34
C GLN A 354 13.04 4.00 -16.23
N LEU A 355 13.40 3.75 -14.96
CA LEU A 355 12.57 4.15 -13.83
C LEU A 355 12.46 5.68 -13.73
N MET A 356 13.57 6.39 -13.90
CA MET A 356 13.57 7.86 -13.89
C MET A 356 12.80 8.45 -15.09
N GLU A 357 12.89 7.83 -16.27
CA GLU A 357 12.11 8.21 -17.45
C GLU A 357 10.61 8.07 -17.22
N SER A 358 10.20 7.02 -16.50
CA SER A 358 8.78 6.84 -16.13
C SER A 358 8.25 7.98 -15.25
N ILE A 359 9.07 8.49 -14.32
CA ILE A 359 8.77 9.65 -13.48
C ILE A 359 8.76 10.92 -14.35
N ALA A 360 9.76 11.12 -15.20
CA ALA A 360 9.84 12.30 -16.06
C ALA A 360 8.62 12.42 -17.00
N TRP A 361 8.15 11.28 -17.53
CA TRP A 361 6.96 11.24 -18.38
C TRP A 361 5.69 11.69 -17.63
N SER A 362 5.59 11.41 -16.32
CA SER A 362 4.46 11.85 -15.50
C SER A 362 4.33 13.38 -15.47
N PHE A 363 5.44 14.12 -15.55
CA PHE A 363 5.41 15.57 -15.52
C PHE A 363 4.87 16.20 -16.81
N SER A 364 4.81 15.42 -17.90
CA SER A 364 4.16 15.86 -19.15
C SER A 364 2.64 15.73 -19.10
N GLN A 365 2.08 15.04 -18.08
CA GLN A 365 0.65 14.78 -17.97
C GLN A 365 -0.09 15.96 -17.32
N SER A 366 -1.42 15.99 -17.47
CA SER A 366 -2.30 17.02 -16.88
C SER A 366 -2.72 16.73 -15.43
N ASP A 367 -2.31 15.59 -14.88
CA ASP A 367 -2.69 15.13 -13.54
C ASP A 367 -1.84 15.80 -12.45
N ILE A 368 -2.42 16.83 -11.81
CA ILE A 368 -1.72 17.68 -10.83
C ILE A 368 -1.33 16.91 -9.57
N GLU A 369 -2.17 15.99 -9.11
CA GLU A 369 -1.91 15.23 -7.88
C GLU A 369 -0.75 14.26 -8.08
N GLN A 370 -0.75 13.54 -9.21
CA GLN A 370 0.36 12.68 -9.59
C GLN A 370 1.66 13.47 -9.82
N PHE A 371 1.57 14.62 -10.48
CA PHE A 371 2.69 15.54 -10.68
C PHE A 371 3.31 15.96 -9.34
N ARG A 372 2.47 16.40 -8.39
CA ARG A 372 2.91 16.83 -7.06
C ARG A 372 3.57 15.69 -6.28
N ALA A 373 2.97 14.51 -6.28
CA ALA A 373 3.51 13.33 -5.61
C ALA A 373 4.91 12.96 -6.17
N ASN A 374 5.08 13.02 -7.49
CA ASN A 374 6.33 12.69 -8.16
C ASN A 374 7.42 13.75 -7.97
N ILE A 375 7.08 15.04 -7.93
CA ILE A 375 8.06 16.09 -7.57
C ILE A 375 8.49 15.92 -6.11
N SER A 376 7.55 15.71 -5.19
CA SER A 376 7.88 15.45 -3.78
C SER A 376 8.80 14.25 -3.65
N SER A 377 8.54 13.18 -4.42
CA SER A 377 9.38 11.99 -4.48
C SER A 377 10.80 12.29 -4.96
N CYS A 378 10.97 13.13 -5.99
CA CYS A 378 12.28 13.56 -6.47
C CYS A 378 13.03 14.42 -5.45
N ASN A 379 12.34 15.35 -4.78
CA ASN A 379 12.93 16.19 -3.73
C ASN A 379 13.36 15.37 -2.52
N GLU A 380 12.58 14.35 -2.15
CA GLU A 380 12.97 13.41 -1.09
C GLU A 380 14.20 12.58 -1.49
N LEU A 381 14.24 12.04 -2.72
CA LEU A 381 15.41 11.35 -3.27
C LEU A 381 16.65 12.26 -3.30
N GLN A 382 16.49 13.54 -3.62
CA GLN A 382 17.58 14.50 -3.53
C GLN A 382 18.07 14.66 -2.08
N SER A 383 17.15 14.87 -1.13
CA SER A 383 17.51 15.10 0.28
C SER A 383 18.21 13.89 0.94
N LYS A 384 17.77 12.67 0.64
CA LYS A 384 18.28 11.44 1.27
C LYS A 384 19.40 10.76 0.49
N CYS A 385 19.35 10.81 -0.83
CA CYS A 385 20.23 10.04 -1.71
C CYS A 385 21.13 10.90 -2.61
N GLY A 386 20.91 12.22 -2.65
CA GLY A 386 21.67 13.14 -3.48
C GLY A 386 21.46 12.88 -4.99
N LEU A 387 20.23 12.59 -5.41
CA LEU A 387 19.86 12.27 -6.80
C LEU A 387 20.54 13.19 -7.85
N TYR A 388 20.44 14.51 -7.65
CA TYR A 388 20.95 15.54 -8.55
C TYR A 388 22.46 15.76 -8.43
N THR A 389 23.18 15.00 -7.60
CA THR A 389 24.64 15.01 -7.58
C THR A 389 25.24 13.89 -8.43
N LYS A 390 24.42 12.94 -8.90
CA LYS A 390 24.87 11.77 -9.63
C LYS A 390 25.14 12.08 -11.10
N PRO A 391 26.29 11.68 -11.67
CA PRO A 391 26.65 12.00 -13.05
C PRO A 391 25.68 11.41 -14.09
N ILE A 392 25.17 10.19 -13.83
CA ILE A 392 24.16 9.53 -14.68
C ILE A 392 22.90 10.38 -14.86
N PHE A 393 22.47 11.10 -13.82
CA PHE A 393 21.30 11.98 -13.89
C PHE A 393 21.57 13.17 -14.82
N HIS A 394 22.76 13.77 -14.70
CA HIS A 394 23.17 14.88 -15.55
C HIS A 394 23.27 14.48 -17.02
N GLN A 395 23.85 13.32 -17.31
CA GLN A 395 24.09 12.84 -18.66
C GLN A 395 22.80 12.50 -19.41
N HIS A 396 21.82 11.89 -18.74
CA HIS A 396 20.64 11.33 -19.41
C HIS A 396 19.35 12.12 -19.19
N MET A 397 19.18 12.80 -18.04
CA MET A 397 17.87 13.27 -17.60
C MET A 397 17.79 14.78 -17.35
N SER A 398 18.89 15.43 -16.98
CA SER A 398 18.89 16.84 -16.55
C SER A 398 18.23 17.78 -17.56
N GLN A 399 18.69 17.78 -18.81
CA GLN A 399 18.24 18.72 -19.83
C GLN A 399 16.75 18.53 -20.18
N ALA A 400 16.31 17.28 -20.30
CA ALA A 400 14.91 16.94 -20.57
C ALA A 400 14.00 17.39 -19.42
N LEU A 401 14.41 17.15 -18.17
CA LEU A 401 13.63 17.55 -17.01
C LEU A 401 13.61 19.08 -16.81
N LEU A 402 14.75 19.75 -16.92
CA LEU A 402 14.85 21.20 -16.80
C LEU A 402 13.96 21.90 -17.84
N SER A 403 14.02 21.47 -19.10
CA SER A 403 13.20 22.05 -20.17
C SER A 403 11.71 21.79 -19.97
N LEU A 404 11.32 20.60 -19.51
CA LEU A 404 9.94 20.28 -19.21
C LEU A 404 9.41 21.13 -18.05
N LEU A 405 10.12 21.20 -16.92
CA LEU A 405 9.70 21.96 -15.75
C LEU A 405 9.61 23.45 -16.04
N LEU A 406 10.56 23.99 -16.81
CA LEU A 406 10.48 25.39 -17.26
C LEU A 406 9.27 25.62 -18.17
N THR A 407 8.97 24.69 -19.08
CA THR A 407 7.76 24.77 -19.93
C THR A 407 6.48 24.77 -19.09
N VAL A 408 6.39 23.89 -18.08
CA VAL A 408 5.27 23.82 -17.14
C VAL A 408 5.10 25.16 -16.40
N LEU A 409 6.19 25.76 -15.94
CA LEU A 409 6.18 27.08 -15.32
C LEU A 409 5.72 28.18 -16.28
N LEU A 410 6.17 28.17 -17.53
CA LEU A 410 5.81 29.18 -18.53
C LEU A 410 4.33 29.09 -18.94
N VAL A 411 3.79 27.89 -19.10
CA VAL A 411 2.38 27.65 -19.51
C VAL A 411 1.37 27.81 -18.35
N ARG A 412 1.80 27.83 -17.08
CA ARG A 412 0.95 27.79 -15.87
C ARG A 412 0.07 26.55 -15.75
N SER A 413 0.46 25.41 -16.31
CA SER A 413 -0.37 24.20 -16.20
C SER A 413 -0.49 23.72 -14.75
N HIS A 414 0.53 23.95 -13.91
CA HIS A 414 0.61 23.43 -12.54
C HIS A 414 0.98 24.51 -11.50
N GLU A 415 0.22 25.61 -11.45
CA GLU A 415 0.54 26.76 -10.57
C GLU A 415 0.61 26.40 -9.07
N LEU A 416 -0.16 25.39 -8.64
CA LEU A 416 -0.13 24.89 -7.25
C LEU A 416 1.22 24.28 -6.83
N CYS A 417 2.03 23.82 -7.79
CA CYS A 417 3.31 23.16 -7.54
C CYS A 417 4.51 24.09 -7.83
N ARG A 418 4.27 25.39 -8.04
CA ARG A 418 5.29 26.35 -8.50
C ARG A 418 6.54 26.36 -7.62
N ASP A 419 6.37 26.46 -6.31
CA ASP A 419 7.51 26.57 -5.38
C ASP A 419 8.35 25.29 -5.37
N ASP A 420 7.69 24.13 -5.41
CA ASP A 420 8.34 22.83 -5.51
C ASP A 420 9.13 22.73 -6.83
N ILE A 421 8.55 23.14 -7.96
CA ILE A 421 9.22 23.14 -9.27
C ILE A 421 10.45 24.07 -9.26
N ILE A 422 10.32 25.28 -8.72
CA ILE A 422 11.43 26.25 -8.64
C ILE A 422 12.56 25.67 -7.80
N SER A 423 12.25 25.04 -6.66
CA SER A 423 13.25 24.40 -5.81
C SER A 423 13.97 23.26 -6.54
N THR A 424 13.23 22.43 -7.28
CA THR A 424 13.80 21.34 -8.08
C THR A 424 14.74 21.88 -9.17
N LEU A 425 14.32 22.92 -9.90
CA LEU A 425 15.16 23.56 -10.92
C LEU A 425 16.47 24.08 -10.31
N PHE A 426 16.38 24.78 -9.18
CA PHE A 426 17.55 25.30 -8.47
C PHE A 426 18.53 24.19 -8.09
N TYR A 427 18.04 23.10 -7.49
CA TYR A 427 18.91 22.00 -7.06
C TYR A 427 19.55 21.24 -8.21
N ILE A 428 18.87 21.09 -9.36
CA ILE A 428 19.47 20.47 -10.54
C ILE A 428 20.60 21.35 -11.08
N LEU A 429 20.34 22.64 -11.27
CA LEU A 429 21.28 23.59 -11.87
C LEU A 429 22.50 23.88 -10.98
N THR A 430 22.31 23.92 -9.66
CA THR A 430 23.41 24.18 -8.72
C THR A 430 24.36 22.98 -8.63
N ASN A 431 23.85 21.76 -8.79
CA ASN A 431 24.67 20.55 -8.72
C ASN A 431 25.29 20.15 -10.07
N ASP A 432 24.75 20.65 -11.19
CA ASP A 432 25.30 20.41 -12.52
C ASP A 432 26.49 21.33 -12.82
N LYS A 433 27.71 20.78 -12.76
CA LYS A 433 28.93 21.53 -13.08
C LYS A 433 29.07 21.89 -14.56
N THR A 434 28.31 21.26 -15.45
CA THR A 434 28.43 21.41 -16.90
C THR A 434 27.36 22.33 -17.48
N ASN A 435 26.17 22.35 -16.88
CA ASN A 435 24.98 22.97 -17.45
C ASN A 435 24.49 24.13 -16.54
N ASN A 436 25.28 25.22 -16.47
CA ASN A 436 24.92 26.41 -15.71
C ASN A 436 23.59 27.03 -16.20
N PHE A 437 22.88 27.74 -15.32
CA PHE A 437 21.58 28.34 -15.64
C PHE A 437 21.59 29.19 -16.92
N VAL A 438 22.63 30.00 -17.11
CA VAL A 438 22.79 30.84 -18.32
C VAL A 438 22.81 29.99 -19.59
N TYR A 439 23.60 28.92 -19.60
CA TYR A 439 23.78 28.04 -20.74
C TYR A 439 22.52 27.22 -20.99
N PHE A 440 21.85 26.75 -19.93
CA PHE A 440 20.54 26.09 -20.03
C PHE A 440 19.47 27.01 -20.65
N ILE A 441 19.30 28.23 -20.14
CA ILE A 441 18.29 29.18 -20.65
C ILE A 441 18.59 29.57 -22.09
N HIS A 442 19.86 29.79 -22.43
CA HIS A 442 20.27 30.05 -23.82
C HIS A 442 19.82 28.92 -24.74
N ASN A 443 20.19 27.69 -24.41
CA ASN A 443 19.83 26.51 -25.21
C ASN A 443 18.32 26.27 -25.27
N TYR A 444 17.60 26.57 -24.19
CA TYR A 444 16.14 26.46 -24.15
C TYR A 444 15.48 27.49 -25.08
N LEU A 445 15.88 28.76 -25.04
CA LEU A 445 15.33 29.82 -25.90
C LEU A 445 15.68 29.61 -27.39
N GLU A 446 16.75 28.89 -27.69
CA GLU A 446 17.13 28.53 -29.06
C GLU A 446 16.34 27.35 -29.63
N GLN A 447 15.55 26.64 -28.82
CA GLN A 447 14.69 25.55 -29.30
C GLN A 447 13.68 26.03 -30.34
N SER A 448 13.46 25.21 -31.36
CA SER A 448 12.64 25.52 -32.55
C SER A 448 11.22 25.98 -32.22
N ASN A 449 10.62 25.44 -31.16
CA ASN A 449 9.24 25.71 -30.77
C ASN A 449 9.08 27.09 -30.10
N ILE A 450 10.17 27.67 -29.60
CA ILE A 450 10.19 28.99 -28.93
C ILE A 450 10.67 30.08 -29.91
N LYS A 451 11.44 29.70 -30.93
CA LYS A 451 11.84 30.57 -32.07
C LYS A 451 10.65 31.15 -32.82
N THR A 452 9.51 30.48 -32.86
CA THR A 452 8.31 30.99 -33.54
C THR A 452 7.55 32.04 -32.72
N VAL A 453 7.76 32.09 -31.40
CA VAL A 453 7.00 32.96 -30.48
C VAL A 453 7.79 34.21 -30.08
N LEU A 454 9.13 34.12 -30.02
CA LEU A 454 10.01 35.21 -29.59
C LEU A 454 11.01 35.62 -30.67
N ASN A 455 11.08 36.93 -30.93
CA ASN A 455 12.11 37.53 -31.77
C ASN A 455 13.50 37.47 -31.10
N ASP A 456 14.57 37.43 -31.90
CA ASP A 456 15.95 37.34 -31.41
C ASP A 456 16.34 38.48 -30.45
N LYS A 457 15.75 39.66 -30.62
CA LYS A 457 15.93 40.80 -29.71
C LYS A 457 15.35 40.54 -28.31
N HIS A 458 14.16 39.95 -28.21
CA HIS A 458 13.54 39.61 -26.91
C HIS A 458 14.33 38.53 -26.19
N LYS A 459 14.91 37.57 -26.92
CA LYS A 459 15.77 36.54 -26.36
C LYS A 459 17.05 37.11 -25.77
N HIS A 460 17.70 38.04 -26.48
CA HIS A 460 18.86 38.75 -25.96
C HIS A 460 18.55 39.52 -24.67
N ILE A 461 17.42 40.24 -24.62
CA ILE A 461 17.01 40.99 -23.42
C ILE A 461 16.75 40.06 -22.23
N LEU A 462 16.07 38.92 -22.46
CA LEU A 462 15.80 37.94 -21.40
C LEU A 462 17.09 37.32 -20.86
N LEU A 463 18.06 37.01 -21.74
CA LEU A 463 19.36 36.46 -21.35
C LEU A 463 20.22 37.47 -20.59
N GLU A 464 20.23 38.73 -21.02
CA GLU A 464 21.02 39.79 -20.39
C GLU A 464 20.50 40.14 -18.99
N ASN A 465 19.17 40.22 -18.84
CA ASN A 465 18.54 40.63 -17.58
C ASN A 465 18.50 39.50 -16.55
N TYR A 466 18.28 38.26 -16.99
CA TYR A 466 17.96 37.15 -16.10
C TYR A 466 18.93 35.96 -16.18
N GLY A 467 19.86 35.95 -17.15
CA GLY A 467 20.92 34.94 -17.28
C GLY A 467 22.04 35.10 -16.24
N ARG A 468 21.71 35.22 -14.95
CA ARG A 468 22.65 35.26 -13.84
C ARG A 468 22.57 33.95 -13.04
N ASN A 469 23.72 33.43 -12.65
CA ASN A 469 23.80 32.27 -11.76
C ASN A 469 23.62 32.74 -10.31
N GLU A 470 22.40 32.62 -9.81
CA GLU A 470 22.09 32.92 -8.41
C GLU A 470 22.57 31.79 -7.49
N THR A 471 23.15 32.14 -6.34
CA THR A 471 23.72 31.16 -5.38
C THR A 471 22.73 30.68 -4.33
N ASP A 472 21.64 31.42 -4.13
CA ASP A 472 20.63 31.18 -3.12
C ASP A 472 19.24 31.02 -3.74
N LEU A 473 18.46 30.11 -3.16
CA LEU A 473 17.12 29.77 -3.64
C LEU A 473 16.17 30.98 -3.71
N PRO A 474 16.12 31.91 -2.74
CA PRO A 474 15.22 33.07 -2.80
C PRO A 474 15.54 33.99 -3.98
N SER A 475 16.82 34.33 -4.20
CA SER A 475 17.23 35.19 -5.33
C SER A 475 17.00 34.48 -6.66
N PHE A 476 17.28 33.18 -6.75
CA PHE A 476 16.96 32.37 -7.93
C PHE A 476 15.45 32.37 -8.23
N ALA A 477 14.61 32.16 -7.21
CA ALA A 477 13.17 32.14 -7.36
C ALA A 477 12.64 33.49 -7.87
N GLN A 478 13.15 34.60 -7.32
CA GLN A 478 12.78 35.94 -7.76
C GLN A 478 13.20 36.18 -9.21
N ASN A 479 14.44 35.84 -9.56
CA ASN A 479 14.97 35.98 -10.91
C ASN A 479 14.14 35.17 -11.94
N LEU A 480 13.89 33.90 -11.64
CA LEU A 480 13.10 33.02 -12.50
C LEU A 480 11.64 33.51 -12.64
N ASN A 481 11.05 34.02 -11.57
CA ASN A 481 9.69 34.57 -11.61
C ASN A 481 9.59 35.82 -12.49
N ASN A 482 10.61 36.69 -12.46
CA ASN A 482 10.70 37.85 -13.35
C ASN A 482 10.87 37.43 -14.80
N LEU A 483 11.73 36.44 -15.08
CA LEU A 483 11.89 35.86 -16.42
C LEU A 483 10.56 35.31 -16.95
N ILE A 484 9.81 34.56 -16.15
CA ILE A 484 8.50 34.02 -16.53
C ILE A 484 7.50 35.13 -16.84
N HIS A 485 7.51 36.21 -16.05
CA HIS A 485 6.63 37.37 -16.26
C HIS A 485 6.92 38.06 -17.59
N ASP A 486 8.18 38.39 -17.84
CA ASP A 486 8.61 39.10 -19.06
C ASP A 486 8.45 38.23 -20.30
N TYR A 487 8.76 36.93 -20.21
CA TYR A 487 8.53 35.98 -21.30
C TYR A 487 7.08 36.04 -21.76
N ARG A 488 6.12 35.99 -20.83
CA ARG A 488 4.69 36.03 -21.16
C ARG A 488 4.23 37.36 -21.73
N HIS A 489 4.77 38.46 -21.21
CA HIS A 489 4.51 39.77 -21.78
C HIS A 489 4.88 39.75 -23.26
N TYR A 490 6.08 39.26 -23.60
CA TYR A 490 6.51 39.16 -25.00
C TYR A 490 5.70 38.18 -25.85
N THR A 491 5.25 37.06 -25.29
CA THR A 491 4.41 36.11 -26.04
C THR A 491 3.03 36.69 -26.35
N THR A 492 2.43 37.42 -25.40
CA THR A 492 1.10 38.03 -25.59
C THR A 492 1.16 39.17 -26.60
N THR A 493 2.18 40.03 -26.54
CA THR A 493 2.38 41.12 -27.51
C THR A 493 2.68 40.64 -28.93
N ASN A 494 3.27 39.46 -29.09
CA ASN A 494 3.57 38.87 -30.39
C ASN A 494 2.40 38.05 -30.97
N SER A 495 1.40 37.69 -30.13
CA SER A 495 0.20 36.95 -30.55
C SER A 495 -0.96 37.83 -31.01
N THR A 496 -0.88 39.14 -30.74
CA THR A 496 -1.72 40.21 -31.29
C THR A 496 -1.07 40.80 -32.52
#